data_AF-A0A820K9P7-F1
#
_entry.id   AF-A0A820K9P7-F1
#
_cell.length_a   1.000
_cell.length_b   1.000
_cell.length_c   1.000
_cell.angle_alpha   90.00
_cell.angle_beta   90.00
_cell.angle_gamma   90.00
#
_symmetry.space_group_name_H-M   'P 1'
#
loop_
_entity.id
_entity.type
_entity.pdbx_description
1 polymer ?
#
loop_
_entity_poly.entity_id
_entity_poly.type
_entity_poly.pdbx_seq_one_letter_code
_entity_poly.pdbx_strand_id
1 'polypeptide(L)' 'MDKEHFRFYIKTRTALNIPAKDIHNGLYSVHGDQTPSFRTVKRWNKWFHEGREEVQDEARLGRPITKT' A
#
# COMPACT_ATOMS: atom_id res chain seq x y z
N MET A 1 -12.31 -6.84 -0.91
CA MET A 1 -11.57 -5.96 0.01
C MET A 1 -11.07 -4.76 -0.76
N ASP A 2 -11.32 -3.55 -0.29
CA ASP A 2 -10.85 -2.36 -1.01
C ASP A 2 -9.35 -2.16 -0.84
N LYS A 3 -8.71 -1.58 -1.86
CA LYS A 3 -7.26 -1.33 -1.87
C LYS A 3 -6.82 -0.48 -0.67
N GLU A 4 -7.67 0.44 -0.23
CA GLU A 4 -7.42 1.31 0.92
C GLU A 4 -7.28 0.53 2.23
N HIS A 5 -8.09 -0.51 2.43
CA HIS A 5 -8.00 -1.31 3.64
C HIS A 5 -6.69 -2.08 3.74
N PHE A 6 -6.22 -2.67 2.64
CA PHE A 6 -4.90 -3.31 2.60
C PHE A 6 -3.79 -2.32 2.96
N ARG A 7 -3.87 -1.11 2.42
CA ARG A 7 -2.88 -0.05 2.69
C ARG A 7 -2.97 0.46 4.12
N PHE A 8 -4.17 0.60 4.69
CA PHE A 8 -4.36 0.94 6.10
C PHE A 8 -3.74 -0.13 7.01
N TYR A 9 -3.99 -1.42 6.73
CA TYR A 9 -3.35 -2.52 7.44
C TYR A 9 -1.81 -2.44 7.36
N ILE A 10 -1.27 -2.21 6.15
CA ILE A 10 0.18 -2.04 5.95
C ILE A 10 0.68 -0.83 6.76
N LYS A 11 -0.04 0.30 6.79
CA LYS A 11 0.32 1.50 7.56
C LYS A 11 0.42 1.18 9.05
N THR A 12 -0.63 0.60 9.64
CA THR A 12 -0.68 0.25 11.06
C THR A 12 0.44 -0.72 11.43
N ARG A 13 0.68 -1.75 10.61
CA ARG A 13 1.75 -2.73 10.86
C ARG A 13 3.15 -2.15 10.68
N THR A 14 3.32 -1.21 9.74
CA THR A 14 4.59 -0.50 9.55
C THR A 14 4.90 0.38 10.75
N ALA A 15 3.90 1.07 11.31
CA ALA A 15 4.06 1.86 12.54
C ALA A 15 4.45 1.00 13.75
N LEU A 16 4.09 -0.29 13.74
CA LEU A 16 4.53 -1.29 14.72
C LEU A 16 5.92 -1.89 14.41
N ASN A 17 6.67 -1.34 13.45
CA ASN A 17 7.98 -1.84 12.99
C ASN A 17 7.97 -3.30 12.49
N ILE A 18 6.82 -3.79 12.01
CA ILE A 18 6.73 -5.13 11.44
C ILE A 18 7.30 -5.12 10.01
N PRO A 19 8.17 -6.07 9.65
CA PRO A 19 8.78 -6.10 8.33
C PRO A 19 7.75 -6.46 7.25
N ALA A 20 7.92 -5.92 6.04
CA ALA A 20 7.00 -6.10 4.91
C ALA A 20 6.68 -7.58 4.59
N LYS A 21 7.61 -8.51 4.85
CA LYS A 21 7.42 -9.95 4.65
C LYS A 21 6.32 -10.50 5.54
N ASP A 22 6.35 -10.16 6.82
CA ASP A 22 5.38 -10.65 7.80
C ASP A 22 4.00 -10.00 7.58
N ILE A 23 3.99 -8.73 7.17
CA ILE A 23 2.77 -8.03 6.75
C ILE A 23 2.12 -8.76 5.55
N HIS A 24 2.90 -9.11 4.53
CA HIS A 24 2.39 -9.82 3.37
C HIS A 24 1.89 -11.22 3.73
N ASN A 25 2.64 -11.96 4.57
CA ASN A 25 2.22 -13.28 5.02
C ASN A 25 0.89 -13.24 5.78
N GLY A 26 0.70 -12.26 6.67
CA GLY A 26 -0.55 -12.07 7.39
C GLY A 26 -1.71 -11.68 6.48
N LEU A 27 -1.47 -10.87 5.45
CA LEU A 27 -2.49 -10.57 4.44
C LEU A 27 -2.84 -11.82 3.62
N TYR A 28 -1.83 -12.56 3.16
CA TYR A 28 -2.01 -13.76 2.34
C TYR A 28 -2.72 -14.88 3.10
N SER A 29 -2.44 -15.05 4.40
CA SER A 29 -3.13 -16.05 5.22
C SER A 29 -4.63 -15.78 5.38
N VAL A 30 -5.07 -14.52 5.29
CA VAL A 30 -6.48 -14.13 5.46
C VAL A 30 -7.19 -14.00 4.12
N HIS A 31 -6.51 -13.46 3.10
CA HIS A 31 -7.13 -13.04 1.84
C HIS A 31 -6.66 -13.82 0.61
N GLY A 32 -5.66 -14.70 0.75
CA GLY A 32 -5.12 -15.51 -0.34
C GLY A 32 -4.76 -14.68 -1.56
N ASP A 33 -5.26 -15.08 -2.73
CA ASP A 33 -4.96 -14.45 -4.02
C ASP A 33 -5.54 -13.04 -4.19
N GLN A 34 -6.44 -12.60 -3.30
CA GLN A 34 -6.91 -11.21 -3.28
C GLN A 34 -5.86 -10.25 -2.68
N THR A 35 -4.80 -10.79 -2.08
CA THR A 35 -3.73 -10.04 -1.43
C THR A 35 -2.93 -9.25 -2.47
N PRO A 36 -2.61 -7.97 -2.21
CA PRO A 36 -1.68 -7.24 -3.06
C PRO A 36 -0.32 -7.93 -3.10
N SER A 37 0.32 -7.94 -4.27
CA SER A 37 1.64 -8.55 -4.44
C SER A 37 2.64 -8.07 -3.36
N PHE A 38 3.58 -8.93 -3.00
CA PHE A 38 4.66 -8.58 -2.08
C PHE A 38 5.40 -7.29 -2.47
N ARG A 39 5.60 -7.05 -3.78
CA ARG A 39 6.21 -5.82 -4.29
C ARG A 39 5.39 -4.58 -3.93
N THR A 40 4.06 -4.67 -4.03
CA THR A 40 3.14 -3.60 -3.62
C THR A 40 3.21 -3.37 -2.11
N VAL A 41 3.17 -4.43 -1.31
CA VAL A 41 3.30 -4.34 0.16
C VAL A 41 4.62 -3.68 0.56
N LYS A 42 5.74 -4.11 -0.02
CA LYS A 42 7.07 -3.53 0.23
C LYS A 42 7.13 -2.05 -0.14
N ARG A 43 6.52 -1.65 -1.26
CA ARG A 43 6.47 -0.24 -1.67
C ARG A 43 5.72 0.63 -0.66
N TRP A 44 4.54 0.17 -0.22
CA TRP A 44 3.75 0.89 0.78
C TRP A 44 4.42 0.93 2.15
N ASN A 45 5.00 -0.19 2.59
CA ASN A 45 5.79 -0.25 3.83
C ASN A 45 6.96 0.75 3.80
N LYS A 46 7.68 0.84 2.68
CA LYS A 46 8.72 1.87 2.50
C LYS A 46 8.16 3.28 2.61
N TRP A 47 7.10 3.61 1.89
CA TRP A 47 6.51 4.95 1.93
C TRP A 47 6.01 5.35 3.32
N PHE A 48 5.39 4.44 4.06
CA PHE A 48 4.95 4.71 5.43
C PHE A 48 6.15 4.86 6.39
N HIS A 49 7.22 4.10 6.17
CA HIS A 49 8.45 4.26 6.93
C HIS A 49 9.14 5.61 6.64
N GLU A 50 9.02 6.12 5.41
CA GLU A 50 9.50 7.44 4.99
C GLU A 50 8.59 8.61 5.46
N GLY A 51 7.54 8.32 6.24
CA GLY A 51 6.68 9.35 6.86
C GLY A 51 5.46 9.76 6.03
N ARG A 52 5.12 9.01 4.97
CA ARG A 52 3.86 9.23 4.26
C ARG A 52 2.69 8.83 5.16
N GLU A 53 1.68 9.70 5.30
CA GLU A 53 0.48 9.36 6.09
C GLU A 53 -0.72 8.94 5.23
N GLU A 54 -0.74 9.34 3.97
CA GLU A 54 -1.89 9.10 3.08
C GLU A 54 -1.97 7.64 2.61
N VAL A 55 -3.18 7.10 2.69
CA VAL A 55 -3.52 5.74 2.24
C VAL A 55 -4.03 5.76 0.79
N GLN A 56 -4.44 6.92 0.29
CA GLN A 56 -4.94 7.11 -1.07
C GLN A 56 -3.80 7.17 -2.08
N ASP A 57 -4.12 6.90 -3.35
CA ASP A 57 -3.17 7.18 -4.44
C ASP A 57 -3.15 8.69 -4.67
N GLU A 58 -1.97 9.24 -4.92
CA GLU A 58 -1.85 10.62 -5.37
C GLU A 58 -2.63 10.79 -6.68
N ALA A 59 -3.31 11.94 -6.81
CA ALA A 59 -4.04 12.28 -8.00
C ALA A 59 -3.10 12.18 -9.21
N ARG A 60 -3.45 11.33 -10.18
CA ARG A 60 -2.69 11.26 -11.43
C ARG A 60 -2.87 12.59 -12.14
N LEU A 61 -1.81 13.38 -12.24
CA LEU A 61 -1.77 14.52 -13.16
C LEU A 61 -2.08 13.96 -14.55
N GLY A 62 -3.29 14.28 -15.05
CA GLY A 62 -3.75 13.82 -16.35
C GLY A 62 -2.79 14.27 -17.45
N ARG A 63 -2.84 13.59 -18.60
CA ARG A 63 -2.13 14.06 -19.80
C ARG A 63 -2.57 15.51 -20.06
N PRO A 64 -1.65 16.48 -20.20
CA PRO A 64 -2.03 17.86 -20.49
C PRO A 64 -2.83 17.89 -21.80
N ILE A 65 -4.02 18.47 -21.74
CA ILE A 65 -4.87 18.64 -22.91
C ILE A 65 -4.35 19.88 -23.63
N THR A 66 -3.55 19.69 -24.67
CA THR A 66 -3.21 20.78 -25.59
C THR A 66 -4.51 21.23 -26.26
N LYS A 67 -5.00 22.42 -25.92
CA LYS A 67 -6.09 23.05 -26.68
C LYS A 67 -5.52 23.46 -28.04
N THR A 68 -6.03 22.88 -29.12
CA THR A 68 -5.85 23.36 -30.51
C THR A 68 -6.97 24.30 -30.85
#